data_AF-A0A836U0J4-F1
#
_entry.id   AF-A0A836U0J4-F1
#
_cell.length_a   1.000
_cell.length_b   1.000
_cell.length_c   1.000
_cell.angle_alpha   90.00
_cell.angle_beta   90.00
_cell.angle_gamma   90.00
#
_symmetry.space_group_name_H-M   'P 1'
#
loop_
_entity.id
_entity.type
_entity.pdbx_description
1 polymer ?
#
loop_
_entity_poly.entity_id
_entity_poly.type
_entity_poly.pdbx_seq_one_letter_code
_entity_poly.pdbx_strand_id
1 'polypeptide(L)'
;DGYIWGRGALDMKNMVAAELMVMLLLKRTGARPDRDVIFAATADEEAGKGEHGPGWLLDHHPEQIEAPVILTEGGGHDVVVGARRFTTCQVGQKGICRM
;
A
#
# COMPACT_ATOMS: atom_id res chain seq x y z
N ASP A 1 -25.89 -6.80 5.06
CA ASP A 1 -25.36 -6.65 3.69
C ASP A 1 -23.91 -7.09 3.57
N GLY A 2 -23.08 -6.98 4.63
CA GLY A 2 -21.67 -7.40 4.59
C GLY A 2 -20.71 -6.36 4.03
N TYR A 3 -21.15 -5.11 3.82
CA TYR A 3 -20.33 -4.01 3.30
C TYR A 3 -19.83 -3.09 4.42
N ILE A 4 -18.65 -2.51 4.20
CA ILE A 4 -18.11 -1.41 5.01
C ILE A 4 -18.11 -0.15 4.14
N TRP A 5 -18.76 0.91 4.63
CA TRP A 5 -18.90 2.18 3.91
C TRP A 5 -18.12 3.28 4.60
N GLY A 6 -17.30 4.03 3.84
CA GLY A 6 -16.56 5.18 4.35
C GLY A 6 -15.51 5.71 3.37
N ARG A 7 -15.15 7.00 3.48
CA ARG A 7 -14.04 7.57 2.70
C ARG A 7 -12.74 6.87 3.07
N GLY A 8 -12.13 6.29 2.05
CA GLY A 8 -10.92 5.50 2.12
C GLY A 8 -11.11 4.04 2.50
N ALA A 9 -12.35 3.53 2.51
CA ALA A 9 -12.60 2.10 2.62
C ALA A 9 -12.03 1.29 1.43
N LEU A 10 -11.82 1.93 0.27
CA LEU A 10 -11.16 1.33 -0.89
C LEU A 10 -9.77 1.93 -1.17
N ASP A 11 -9.56 3.20 -0.82
CA ASP A 11 -8.38 3.99 -1.18
C ASP A 11 -7.86 4.77 0.06
N MET A 12 -6.83 4.28 0.75
CA MET A 12 -6.32 2.89 0.71
C MET A 12 -6.31 2.26 2.11
N LYS A 13 -7.21 2.70 3.00
CA LYS A 13 -7.20 2.29 4.41
C LYS A 13 -7.49 0.80 4.61
N ASN A 14 -8.18 0.15 3.67
CA ASN A 14 -8.32 -1.31 3.64
C ASN A 14 -6.96 -2.01 3.53
N MET A 15 -6.08 -1.56 2.62
CA MET A 15 -4.75 -2.15 2.44
C MET A 15 -3.86 -1.84 3.65
N VAL A 16 -3.86 -0.61 4.15
CA VAL A 16 -3.15 -0.23 5.39
C VAL A 16 -3.58 -1.12 6.58
N ALA A 17 -4.87 -1.39 6.72
CA ALA A 17 -5.38 -2.27 7.77
C ALA A 17 -4.92 -3.73 7.58
N ALA A 18 -4.91 -4.22 6.33
CA ALA A 18 -4.43 -5.56 6.01
C ALA A 18 -2.92 -5.72 6.30
N GLU A 19 -2.10 -4.76 5.90
CA GLU A 19 -0.66 -4.75 6.15
C GLU A 19 -0.32 -4.65 7.64
N LEU A 20 -1.01 -3.79 8.39
CA LEU A 20 -0.89 -3.75 9.84
C LEU A 20 -1.23 -5.11 10.46
N MET A 21 -2.27 -5.77 9.97
CA MET A 21 -2.63 -7.11 10.43
C MET A 21 -1.53 -8.14 10.11
N VAL A 22 -0.86 -8.04 8.96
CA VAL A 22 0.30 -8.88 8.65
C VAL A 22 1.41 -8.68 9.69
N MET A 23 1.76 -7.44 10.04
CA MET A 23 2.77 -7.17 11.07
C MET A 23 2.40 -7.77 12.43
N LEU A 24 1.14 -7.62 12.83
CA LEU A 24 0.62 -8.22 14.06
C LEU A 24 0.66 -9.75 14.01
N LEU A 25 0.34 -10.36 12.87
CA LEU A 25 0.41 -11.81 12.69
C LEU A 25 1.83 -12.33 12.75
N LEU A 26 2.80 -11.68 12.08
CA LEU A 26 4.22 -12.05 12.15
C LEU A 26 4.69 -12.10 13.61
N LYS A 27 4.32 -11.08 14.40
CA LYS A 27 4.64 -11.05 15.83
C LYS A 27 3.96 -12.16 16.63
N ARG A 28 2.65 -12.39 16.41
CA ARG A 28 1.84 -13.35 17.18
C ARG A 28 2.21 -14.81 16.89
N THR A 29 2.54 -15.12 15.64
CA THR A 29 2.93 -16.48 15.23
C THR A 29 4.40 -16.76 15.49
N GLY A 30 5.21 -15.74 15.75
CA GLY A 30 6.66 -15.87 15.87
C GLY A 30 7.34 -16.18 14.53
N ALA A 31 6.67 -15.92 13.41
CA ALA A 31 7.25 -16.07 12.08
C ALA A 31 8.51 -15.18 11.94
N ARG A 32 9.55 -15.74 11.33
CA ARG A 32 10.82 -15.05 11.06
C ARG A 32 11.09 -15.13 9.57
N PRO A 33 10.64 -14.14 8.78
CA PRO A 33 10.97 -14.07 7.37
C PRO A 33 12.49 -13.94 7.17
N ASP A 34 12.98 -14.37 6.01
CA ASP A 34 14.42 -14.29 5.66
C ASP A 34 14.90 -12.85 5.39
N ARG A 35 13.99 -11.88 5.41
CA ARG A 35 14.23 -10.46 5.17
C ARG A 35 13.43 -9.62 6.16
N ASP A 36 13.91 -8.41 6.39
CA ASP A 36 13.17 -7.43 7.16
C ASP A 36 11.87 -7.06 6.44
N VAL A 37 10.82 -6.83 7.22
CA VAL A 37 9.53 -6.34 6.75
C VAL A 37 9.31 -4.96 7.33
N ILE A 38 9.31 -3.95 6.47
CA ILE A 38 9.12 -2.54 6.84
C ILE A 38 7.66 -2.19 6.60
N PHE A 39 7.01 -1.59 7.60
CA PHE A 39 5.67 -1.02 7.46
C PHE A 39 5.76 0.50 7.45
N ALA A 40 5.63 1.10 6.27
CA ALA A 40 5.73 2.55 6.06
C ALA A 40 4.35 3.16 5.79
N ALA A 41 3.63 3.52 6.86
CA ALA A 41 2.35 4.23 6.76
C ALA A 41 2.60 5.74 6.63
N THR A 42 2.57 6.25 5.40
CA THR A 42 2.89 7.65 5.07
C THR A 42 1.65 8.49 4.81
N ALA A 43 1.82 9.82 4.86
CA ALA A 43 0.77 10.79 4.51
C ALA A 43 0.96 11.32 3.07
N ASP A 44 0.11 12.28 2.68
CA ASP A 44 0.35 13.20 1.55
C ASP A 44 0.17 12.66 0.11
N GLU A 45 -0.10 11.37 -0.08
CA GLU A 45 -0.33 10.77 -1.42
C GLU A 45 -1.42 11.55 -2.20
N GLU A 46 -2.62 11.64 -1.62
CA GLU A 46 -3.79 12.29 -2.23
C GLU A 46 -3.62 13.81 -2.42
N ALA A 47 -2.63 14.43 -1.75
CA ALA A 47 -2.34 15.86 -1.89
C ALA A 47 -1.40 16.16 -3.06
N GLY A 48 -0.64 15.17 -3.55
CA GLY A 48 0.20 15.34 -4.73
C GLY A 48 1.43 14.45 -4.75
N LYS A 49 2.62 15.05 -4.83
CA LYS A 49 3.87 14.32 -5.07
C LYS A 49 4.42 13.59 -3.84
N GLY A 50 3.73 13.67 -2.69
CA GLY A 50 4.21 13.11 -1.43
C GLY A 50 5.37 13.89 -0.81
N GLU A 51 5.45 15.20 -1.05
CA GLU A 51 6.51 16.09 -0.52
C GLU A 51 6.49 16.16 1.00
N HIS A 52 5.35 15.88 1.64
CA HIS A 52 5.22 15.77 3.10
C HIS A 52 5.02 14.33 3.59
N GLY A 53 5.18 13.35 2.70
CA GLY A 53 5.05 11.92 3.00
C GLY A 53 6.31 11.15 2.60
N PRO A 54 6.21 10.19 1.67
CA PRO A 54 7.36 9.37 1.28
C PRO A 54 8.51 10.18 0.68
N GLY A 55 8.24 11.27 -0.05
CA GLY A 55 9.28 12.15 -0.60
C GLY A 55 10.15 12.77 0.48
N TRP A 56 9.54 13.28 1.56
CA TRP A 56 10.29 13.83 2.70
C TRP A 56 11.17 12.78 3.36
N LEU A 57 10.66 11.55 3.54
CA LEU A 57 11.43 10.44 4.11
C LEU A 57 12.62 10.07 3.23
N LEU A 58 12.46 10.04 1.90
CA LEU A 58 13.56 9.77 0.99
C LEU A 58 14.68 10.82 1.09
N ASP A 59 14.30 12.10 1.26
CA ASP A 59 15.26 13.21 1.33
C ASP A 59 16.00 13.30 2.68
N HIS A 60 15.35 12.91 3.79
CA HIS A 60 15.87 13.18 5.15
C HIS A 60 16.19 11.92 5.95
N HIS A 61 15.46 10.82 5.73
CA HIS A 61 15.55 9.57 6.48
C HIS A 61 15.42 8.32 5.59
N PRO A 62 16.20 8.21 4.49
CA PRO A 62 16.07 7.10 3.55
C PRO A 62 16.29 5.74 4.23
N GLU A 63 17.10 5.68 5.27
CA GLU A 63 17.41 4.47 6.04
C GLU A 63 16.18 3.82 6.70
N GLN A 64 15.08 4.57 6.87
CA GLN A 64 13.86 4.07 7.49
C GLN A 64 12.94 3.33 6.51
N ILE A 65 13.07 3.58 5.20
CA ILE A 65 12.16 3.08 4.17
C ILE A 65 12.88 2.43 2.98
N GLU A 66 14.21 2.34 3.03
CA GLU A 66 15.00 1.70 1.98
C GLU A 66 14.65 0.21 1.88
N ALA A 67 14.07 -0.17 0.74
CA ALA A 67 13.71 -1.55 0.45
C ALA A 67 13.88 -1.84 -1.05
N PRO A 68 14.37 -3.04 -1.44
CA PRO A 68 14.52 -3.41 -2.85
C PRO A 68 13.18 -3.71 -3.53
N VAL A 69 12.13 -3.97 -2.74
CA VAL A 69 10.78 -4.29 -3.22
C VAL A 69 9.78 -3.60 -2.30
N ILE A 70 8.77 -2.96 -2.91
CA ILE A 70 7.70 -2.26 -2.21
C ILE A 70 6.38 -2.86 -2.68
N LEU A 71 5.49 -3.13 -1.72
CA LEU A 71 4.08 -3.38 -1.97
C LEU A 71 3.34 -2.12 -1.54
N THR A 72 2.47 -1.62 -2.43
CA THR A 72 1.63 -0.45 -2.19
C THR A 72 0.33 -0.63 -2.97
N GLU A 73 -0.57 0.34 -2.88
CA GLU A 73 -1.81 0.31 -3.65
C GLU A 73 -1.56 0.17 -5.15
N GLY A 74 -2.45 -0.58 -5.80
CA GLY A 74 -2.61 -0.54 -7.24
C GLY A 74 -3.88 0.23 -7.58
N GLY A 75 -4.02 0.63 -8.84
CA GLY A 75 -5.29 1.10 -9.36
C GLY A 75 -6.23 -0.05 -9.72
N GLY A 76 -7.53 0.16 -9.55
CA GLY A 76 -8.57 -0.71 -10.06
C GLY A 76 -9.20 -1.67 -9.03
N HIS A 77 -9.89 -2.69 -9.54
CA HIS A 77 -10.62 -3.68 -8.75
C HIS A 77 -10.59 -5.03 -9.46
N ASP A 78 -10.92 -6.10 -8.72
CA ASP A 78 -11.09 -7.44 -9.29
C ASP A 78 -12.02 -7.40 -10.51
N VAL A 79 -11.58 -7.95 -11.64
CA VAL A 79 -12.38 -8.07 -12.86
C VAL A 79 -12.95 -9.47 -12.96
N VAL A 80 -14.24 -9.59 -13.29
CA VAL A 80 -14.91 -10.88 -13.49
C VAL A 80 -15.20 -11.07 -14.98
N VAL A 81 -14.69 -12.16 -15.56
CA VAL A 81 -14.94 -12.55 -16.96
C VAL A 81 -15.56 -13.94 -16.98
N GLY A 82 -16.86 -14.01 -17.33
CA GLY A 82 -17.64 -15.23 -17.20
C GLY A 82 -17.68 -15.73 -15.75
N ALA A 83 -17.24 -16.97 -15.53
CA ALA A 83 -17.17 -17.57 -14.20
C ALA A 83 -15.81 -17.38 -13.48
N ARG A 84 -14.89 -16.58 -14.03
CA ARG A 84 -13.54 -16.41 -13.49
C ARG A 84 -13.32 -15.00 -12.95
N ARG A 85 -12.63 -14.92 -11.81
CA ARG A 85 -12.19 -13.67 -11.18
C ARG A 85 -10.70 -13.46 -11.45
N PHE A 86 -10.34 -12.23 -11.76
CA PHE A 86 -8.98 -11.79 -11.99
C PHE A 86 -8.65 -10.67 -11.00
N THR A 87 -7.64 -10.89 -10.17
CA THR A 87 -7.08 -9.86 -9.29
C THR A 87 -5.89 -9.22 -9.99
N THR A 88 -5.86 -7.89 -10.01
CA THR A 88 -4.82 -7.13 -10.70
C THR A 88 -3.60 -6.95 -9.81
N CYS A 89 -2.41 -7.08 -10.39
CA CYS A 89 -1.15 -6.69 -9.75
C CYS A 89 -0.50 -5.63 -10.65
N GLN A 90 -0.43 -4.40 -10.15
CA GLN A 90 0.12 -3.27 -10.91
C GLN A 90 1.63 -3.20 -10.75
N VAL A 91 2.35 -3.02 -11.86
CA VAL A 91 3.83 -2.93 -11.89
C VAL A 91 4.33 -1.54 -12.30
N GLY A 92 3.43 -0.58 -12.53
CA GLY A 92 3.77 0.79 -12.89
C GLY A 92 2.54 1.69 -13.00
N GLN A 93 2.76 3.00 -12.90
CA GLN A 93 1.74 4.04 -12.98
C GLN A 93 2.19 5.18 -13.92
N LYS A 94 1.23 5.91 -14.50
CA LYS A 94 1.53 7.14 -15.25
C LYS A 94 1.92 8.27 -14.30
N GLY A 95 2.80 9.16 -14.76
CA GLY A 95 3.11 10.39 -14.02
C GLY A 95 1.89 11.31 -13.89
N ILE A 96 1.86 12.08 -12.82
CA ILE A 96 0.82 13.11 -12.59
C ILE A 96 1.06 14.27 -13.58
N CYS A 97 0.03 14.63 -14.34
CA CYS A 97 -0.01 15.84 -15.15
C CYS A 97 -1.08 16.77 -14.60
N ARG A 98 -0.69 17.95 -14.08
CA ARG A 98 -1.60 19.01 -13.64
C ARG A 98 -1.42 20.20 -14.58
N MET A 99 -2.52 20.70 -15.15
CA MET A 99 -2.55 21.94 -15.96
C MET A 99 -2.66 23.17 -15.06
#